data_AF-A0A109W7E0-F1
#
_entry.id   AF-A0A109W7E0-F1
#
_cell.length_a   1.000
_cell.length_b   1.000
_cell.length_c   1.000
_cell.angle_alpha   90.00
_cell.angle_beta   90.00
_cell.angle_gamma   90.00
#
_symmetry.space_group_name_H-M   'P 1'
#
loop_
_entity.id
_entity.type
_entity.pdbx_description
1 polymer ?
#
loop_
_entity_poly.entity_id
_entity_poly.type
_entity_poly.pdbx_seq_one_letter_code
_entity_poly.pdbx_strand_id
1 'polypeptide(L)'
;MKLDLEEKDLLREIINFKIVSKRDIESRYNFRQLKYILMKINDVLKEINAEVVYSNYSYVYYFGSYNEKIFKLESEEKKLKRTYRRELIELFLLFSDKKLSIYRIIKKLNLKEDEKNKIKSDVQKVLFKYGISYEEYKDSINIKELFRNKGYKLNKIRREFLEEILLKRLKNEKNDIYSENFYIKNLELTLDIKNIKYIQRKIFLYLEENSSINSMKEKYKILTKFLMDLKSQRYEMEKEVSVENGMEEKYFTMIKKILKKENIKFYPKIVKDLYKNLKTKSKKEKSVIEDINKKIKELSLKENSGIELYEIEEKRKMHNDEEFIDRKIKKIYVPKEEIKRIKTIVLMDIEENNIMRIFNEIWKISGFLEIVEVFNLSEFKKNINKTEKRYEQIIIISTSSRINDIKNFSKIPIYLLNIENLKTFTTPVARKYYLIKKVMELRNTIEEYRKLTNERQEIIRIIKRNKKKRNDALQKRNNLQKIKNQIEKMKKKKIGKKVVDKEKKL
;
A
#
# COMPACT_ATOMS: atom_id res chain seq x y z
N MET A 1 0.62 -13.74 19.83
CA MET A 1 0.63 -14.33 18.46
C MET A 1 1.56 -13.48 17.59
N LYS A 2 2.27 -13.97 16.57
CA LYS A 2 3.25 -13.15 15.81
C LYS A 2 2.91 -13.07 14.31
N LEU A 3 2.88 -11.86 13.73
CA LEU A 3 2.70 -11.66 12.28
C LEU A 3 4.03 -11.78 11.53
N ASP A 4 4.02 -12.43 10.37
CA ASP A 4 5.16 -12.39 9.45
C ASP A 4 5.12 -11.17 8.53
N LEU A 5 6.07 -11.10 7.59
CA LEU A 5 6.23 -9.96 6.70
C LEU A 5 5.03 -9.71 5.77
N GLU A 6 4.41 -10.73 5.19
CA GLU A 6 3.28 -10.50 4.27
C GLU A 6 2.01 -10.14 5.03
N GLU A 7 1.81 -10.75 6.20
CA GLU A 7 0.71 -10.39 7.10
C GLU A 7 0.89 -8.95 7.62
N LYS A 8 2.14 -8.51 7.87
CA LYS A 8 2.47 -7.12 8.20
C LYS A 8 2.24 -6.18 7.01
N ASP A 9 2.62 -6.56 5.79
CA ASP A 9 2.36 -5.77 4.59
C ASP A 9 0.85 -5.58 4.37
N LEU A 10 0.08 -6.66 4.50
CA LEU A 10 -1.38 -6.60 4.45
C LEU A 10 -1.95 -5.71 5.56
N LEU A 11 -1.49 -5.87 6.81
CA LEU A 11 -1.95 -5.06 7.93
C LEU A 11 -1.64 -3.57 7.72
N ARG A 12 -0.46 -3.23 7.18
CA ARG A 12 -0.11 -1.85 6.81
C ARG A 12 -1.06 -1.30 5.75
N GLU A 13 -1.31 -2.08 4.71
CA GLU A 13 -2.21 -1.69 3.63
C GLU A 13 -3.61 -1.41 4.18
N ILE A 14 -4.17 -2.32 4.97
CA ILE A 14 -5.48 -2.15 5.61
C ILE A 14 -5.51 -0.91 6.52
N ILE A 15 -4.49 -0.72 7.37
CA ILE A 15 -4.43 0.41 8.31
C ILE A 15 -4.29 1.74 7.58
N ASN A 16 -3.53 1.78 6.48
CA ASN A 16 -3.29 3.00 5.73
C ASN A 16 -4.50 3.37 4.85
N PHE A 17 -5.10 2.39 4.17
CA PHE A 17 -6.21 2.61 3.24
C PHE A 17 -7.58 2.66 3.94
N LYS A 18 -7.71 2.06 5.12
CA LYS A 18 -8.96 1.90 5.90
C LYS A 18 -9.99 0.97 5.29
N ILE A 19 -10.02 0.82 3.97
CA ILE A 19 -10.84 -0.16 3.28
C ILE A 19 -10.10 -0.68 2.05
N VAL A 20 -10.13 -2.00 1.84
CA VAL A 20 -9.47 -2.67 0.72
C VAL A 20 -10.36 -3.81 0.21
N SER A 21 -10.41 -3.97 -1.11
CA SER A 21 -11.08 -5.10 -1.78
C SER A 21 -10.41 -6.42 -1.43
N LYS A 22 -11.21 -7.45 -1.06
CA LYS A 22 -10.69 -8.81 -0.82
C LYS A 22 -10.09 -9.41 -2.08
N ARG A 23 -10.77 -9.24 -3.21
CA ARG A 23 -10.29 -9.70 -4.53
C ARG A 23 -8.92 -9.10 -4.86
N ASP A 24 -8.73 -7.84 -4.52
CA ASP A 24 -7.47 -7.13 -4.73
C ASP A 24 -6.36 -7.66 -3.82
N ILE A 25 -6.66 -7.93 -2.54
CA ILE A 25 -5.72 -8.56 -1.61
C ILE A 25 -5.35 -9.96 -2.10
N GLU A 26 -6.33 -10.79 -2.43
CA GLU A 26 -6.12 -12.17 -2.84
C GLU A 26 -5.30 -12.26 -4.14
N SER A 27 -5.55 -11.38 -5.11
CA SER A 27 -4.75 -11.32 -6.34
C SER A 27 -3.33 -10.81 -6.10
N ARG A 28 -3.15 -9.75 -5.29
CA ARG A 28 -1.82 -9.15 -5.03
C ARG A 28 -0.92 -10.01 -4.15
N TYR A 29 -1.48 -10.72 -3.17
CA TYR A 29 -0.72 -11.50 -2.19
C TYR A 29 -0.83 -13.01 -2.40
N ASN A 30 -1.70 -13.48 -3.32
CA ASN A 30 -1.93 -14.90 -3.58
C ASN A 30 -2.33 -15.69 -2.32
N PHE A 31 -3.14 -15.07 -1.45
CA PHE A 31 -3.60 -15.68 -0.21
C PHE A 31 -4.77 -16.63 -0.48
N ARG A 32 -4.61 -17.92 -0.12
CA ARG A 32 -5.68 -18.93 -0.20
C ARG A 32 -6.61 -18.95 1.03
N GLN A 33 -6.20 -18.33 2.14
CA GLN A 33 -6.92 -18.39 3.43
C GLN A 33 -6.96 -17.01 4.11
N LEU A 34 -7.46 -15.99 3.41
CA LEU A 34 -7.51 -14.61 3.92
C LEU A 34 -8.24 -14.52 5.27
N LYS A 35 -9.33 -15.27 5.47
CA LYS A 35 -10.08 -15.30 6.75
C LYS A 35 -9.19 -15.67 7.94
N TYR A 36 -8.35 -16.70 7.80
CA TYR A 36 -7.44 -17.14 8.86
C TYR A 36 -6.36 -16.08 9.15
N ILE A 37 -5.83 -15.46 8.08
CA ILE A 37 -4.84 -14.37 8.20
C ILE A 37 -5.44 -13.18 8.97
N LEU A 38 -6.68 -12.79 8.65
CA LEU A 38 -7.36 -11.69 9.34
C LEU A 38 -7.65 -12.01 10.82
N MET A 39 -7.98 -13.27 11.14
CA MET A 39 -8.15 -13.71 12.52
C MET A 39 -6.85 -13.55 13.31
N LYS A 40 -5.74 -14.04 12.75
CA LYS A 40 -4.40 -13.89 13.34
C LYS A 40 -3.99 -12.43 13.51
N ILE A 41 -4.26 -11.58 12.51
CA ILE A 41 -4.05 -10.12 12.60
C ILE A 41 -4.85 -9.53 13.77
N ASN A 42 -6.12 -9.93 13.92
CA ASN A 42 -6.98 -9.42 14.99
C ASN A 42 -6.53 -9.86 16.38
N ASP A 43 -6.01 -11.07 16.53
CA ASP A 43 -5.50 -11.53 17.82
C ASP A 43 -4.28 -10.72 18.24
N VAL A 44 -3.39 -10.41 17.29
CA VAL A 44 -2.26 -9.50 17.51
C VAL A 44 -2.71 -8.09 17.88
N LEU A 45 -3.72 -7.55 17.18
CA LEU A 45 -4.26 -6.21 17.48
C LEU A 45 -4.90 -6.15 18.87
N LYS A 46 -5.61 -7.21 19.29
CA LYS A 46 -6.19 -7.31 20.64
C LYS A 46 -5.10 -7.35 21.72
N GLU A 47 -4.02 -8.10 21.51
CA GLU A 47 -2.90 -8.20 22.46
C GLU A 47 -2.29 -6.82 22.80
N ILE A 48 -2.27 -5.90 21.84
CA ILE A 48 -1.75 -4.53 22.05
C ILE A 48 -2.84 -3.48 22.31
N ASN A 49 -4.08 -3.91 22.61
CA ASN A 49 -5.23 -3.03 22.82
C ASN A 49 -5.46 -2.05 21.65
N ALA A 50 -5.21 -2.50 20.42
CA ALA A 50 -5.51 -1.78 19.20
C ALA A 50 -6.92 -2.12 18.69
N GLU A 51 -7.44 -1.29 17.79
CA GLU A 51 -8.69 -1.57 17.10
C GLU A 51 -8.52 -2.80 16.20
N VAL A 52 -9.56 -3.62 16.06
CA VAL A 52 -9.52 -4.82 15.20
C VAL A 52 -9.85 -4.48 13.75
N VAL A 53 -9.39 -5.32 12.84
CA VAL A 53 -9.80 -5.34 11.44
C VAL A 53 -11.12 -6.10 11.30
N TYR A 54 -12.01 -5.55 10.50
CA TYR A 54 -13.30 -6.14 10.17
C TYR A 54 -13.31 -6.58 8.71
N SER A 55 -14.26 -7.44 8.35
CA SER A 55 -14.45 -7.84 6.96
C SER A 55 -15.91 -8.22 6.69
N ASN A 56 -16.39 -7.93 5.49
CA ASN A 56 -17.67 -8.41 4.97
C ASN A 56 -17.39 -9.32 3.75
N TYR A 57 -18.38 -9.58 2.89
CA TYR A 57 -18.19 -10.44 1.72
C TYR A 57 -17.11 -9.92 0.75
N SER A 58 -17.08 -8.61 0.49
CA SER A 58 -16.27 -8.01 -0.58
C SER A 58 -15.02 -7.25 -0.09
N TYR A 59 -15.01 -6.80 1.16
CA TYR A 59 -14.04 -5.83 1.67
C TYR A 59 -13.46 -6.23 3.03
N VAL A 60 -12.25 -5.72 3.28
CA VAL A 60 -11.57 -5.69 4.57
C VAL A 60 -11.45 -4.22 4.98
N TYR A 61 -11.78 -3.89 6.24
CA TYR A 61 -11.83 -2.50 6.69
C TYR A 61 -11.39 -2.32 8.14
N TYR A 62 -10.90 -1.12 8.44
CA TYR A 62 -10.30 -0.73 9.71
C TYR A 62 -10.66 0.71 10.05
N PHE A 63 -11.34 0.90 11.19
CA PHE A 63 -11.82 2.21 11.64
C PHE A 63 -10.85 2.95 12.57
N GLY A 64 -9.75 2.28 12.94
CA GLY A 64 -8.76 2.83 13.84
C GLY A 64 -7.77 3.77 13.15
N SER A 65 -6.92 4.36 13.98
CA SER A 65 -5.76 5.14 13.51
C SER A 65 -4.52 4.26 13.47
N TYR A 66 -3.52 4.67 12.69
CA TYR A 66 -2.18 4.09 12.78
C TYR A 66 -1.63 4.31 14.20
N ASN A 67 -1.10 3.25 14.81
CA ASN A 67 -0.43 3.26 16.09
C ASN A 67 0.94 2.61 15.92
N GLU A 68 2.01 3.33 16.25
CA GLU A 68 3.38 2.82 16.11
C GLU A 68 3.62 1.52 16.87
N LYS A 69 2.91 1.29 17.98
CA LYS A 69 2.95 0.01 18.72
C LYS A 69 2.60 -1.20 17.85
N ILE A 70 1.70 -1.03 16.86
CA ILE A 70 1.32 -2.08 15.90
C ILE A 70 2.51 -2.55 15.05
N PHE A 71 3.46 -1.65 14.78
CA PHE A 71 4.59 -1.92 13.87
C PHE A 71 5.92 -2.08 14.59
N LYS A 72 5.96 -1.80 15.91
CA LYS A 72 7.03 -2.19 16.83
C LYS A 72 6.94 -3.67 17.27
N LEU A 73 5.96 -4.42 16.78
CA LEU A 73 5.89 -5.86 16.97
C LEU A 73 7.07 -6.52 16.27
N GLU A 74 8.14 -6.72 17.02
CA GLU A 74 9.39 -7.32 16.59
C GLU A 74 9.11 -8.71 15.99
N SER A 75 9.62 -8.94 14.78
CA SER A 75 9.79 -10.31 14.28
C SER A 75 11.12 -10.83 14.81
N GLU A 76 11.16 -11.28 16.06
CA GLU A 76 12.31 -12.03 16.58
C GLU A 76 12.43 -13.42 15.91
N GLU A 77 11.40 -13.85 15.19
CA GLU A 77 11.43 -15.12 14.48
C GLU A 77 12.30 -15.05 13.20
N LYS A 78 13.38 -15.85 13.21
CA LYS A 78 14.22 -16.14 12.04
C LYS A 78 13.50 -16.95 10.95
N LYS A 79 12.27 -17.45 11.19
CA LYS A 79 11.58 -18.36 10.26
C LYS A 79 10.95 -17.60 9.09
N LEU A 80 11.56 -17.72 7.91
CA LEU A 80 11.06 -17.12 6.68
C LEU A 80 9.79 -17.82 6.19
N LYS A 81 8.71 -17.06 5.97
CA LYS A 81 7.52 -17.57 5.28
C LYS A 81 7.84 -17.97 3.84
N ARG A 82 7.03 -18.88 3.32
CA ARG A 82 7.21 -19.55 2.03
C ARG A 82 7.34 -18.58 0.85
N THR A 83 6.46 -17.60 0.79
CA THR A 83 6.40 -16.55 -0.23
C THR A 83 7.64 -15.66 -0.22
N TYR A 84 7.99 -15.10 0.92
CA TYR A 84 9.22 -14.32 1.09
C TYR A 84 10.49 -15.13 0.75
N ARG A 85 10.51 -16.39 1.16
CA ARG A 85 11.58 -17.32 0.79
C ARG A 85 11.67 -17.54 -0.71
N ARG A 86 10.53 -17.64 -1.40
CA ARG A 86 10.48 -17.77 -2.86
C ARG A 86 10.93 -16.50 -3.57
N GLU A 87 10.58 -15.33 -3.08
CA GLU A 87 11.10 -14.06 -3.60
C GLU A 87 12.63 -14.03 -3.53
N LEU A 88 13.21 -14.42 -2.39
CA LEU A 88 14.67 -14.52 -2.25
C LEU A 88 15.28 -15.60 -3.16
N ILE A 89 14.62 -16.75 -3.30
CA ILE A 89 15.06 -17.80 -4.24
C ILE A 89 15.03 -17.28 -5.68
N GLU A 90 13.97 -16.59 -6.10
CA GLU A 90 13.83 -16.00 -7.43
C GLU A 90 14.92 -14.93 -7.67
N LEU A 91 15.18 -14.06 -6.68
CA LEU A 91 16.31 -13.14 -6.69
C LEU A 91 17.63 -13.88 -6.92
N PHE A 92 17.89 -14.95 -6.15
CA PHE A 92 19.13 -15.70 -6.29
C PHE A 92 19.23 -16.40 -7.65
N LEU A 93 18.16 -17.00 -8.15
CA LEU A 93 18.13 -17.67 -9.45
C LEU A 93 18.40 -16.67 -10.58
N LEU A 94 17.74 -15.52 -10.54
CA LEU A 94 17.87 -14.53 -11.61
C LEU A 94 19.23 -13.83 -11.58
N PHE A 95 19.82 -13.56 -10.42
CA PHE A 95 20.97 -12.65 -10.30
C PHE A 95 22.29 -13.27 -9.86
N SER A 96 22.31 -14.51 -9.40
CA SER A 96 23.58 -15.19 -9.07
C SER A 96 24.34 -15.57 -10.35
N ASP A 97 25.66 -15.41 -10.32
CA ASP A 97 26.52 -15.75 -11.46
C ASP A 97 26.66 -17.26 -11.67
N LYS A 98 26.46 -18.04 -10.60
CA LYS A 98 26.51 -19.50 -10.62
C LYS A 98 25.17 -20.08 -10.22
N LYS A 99 24.84 -21.25 -10.79
CA LYS A 99 23.75 -22.08 -10.30
C LYS A 99 23.96 -22.42 -8.82
N LEU A 100 22.92 -22.24 -8.03
CA LEU A 100 22.95 -22.50 -6.59
C LEU A 100 22.37 -23.88 -6.30
N SER A 101 23.14 -24.72 -5.62
CA SER A 101 22.59 -25.94 -5.04
C SER A 101 21.57 -25.59 -3.94
N ILE A 102 20.65 -26.53 -3.66
CA ILE A 102 19.71 -26.40 -2.54
C ILE A 102 20.45 -26.09 -1.23
N TYR A 103 21.61 -26.72 -1.01
CA TYR A 103 22.46 -26.46 0.15
C TYR A 103 22.96 -25.01 0.22
N ARG A 104 23.43 -24.44 -0.90
CA ARG A 104 23.84 -23.02 -0.95
C ARG A 104 22.68 -22.06 -0.69
N ILE A 105 21.47 -22.41 -1.15
CA ILE A 105 20.25 -21.63 -0.89
C ILE A 105 19.91 -21.67 0.61
N ILE A 106 19.93 -22.85 1.24
CA ILE A 106 19.72 -23.02 2.70
C ILE A 106 20.69 -22.11 3.48
N LYS A 107 21.99 -22.17 3.13
CA LYS A 107 23.03 -21.37 3.79
C LYS A 107 22.80 -19.85 3.61
N LYS A 108 22.48 -19.39 2.40
CA LYS A 108 22.16 -17.97 2.14
C LYS A 108 20.93 -17.49 2.91
N LEU A 109 19.93 -18.36 3.08
CA LEU A 109 18.71 -18.05 3.82
C LEU A 109 18.87 -18.19 5.35
N ASN A 110 20.04 -18.62 5.83
CA ASN A 110 20.31 -18.92 7.24
C ASN A 110 19.30 -19.92 7.84
N LEU A 111 18.99 -20.98 7.08
CA LEU A 111 18.06 -22.04 7.45
C LEU A 111 18.82 -23.32 7.83
N LYS A 112 18.13 -24.23 8.53
CA LYS A 112 18.67 -25.53 8.93
C LYS A 112 18.60 -26.54 7.76
N GLU A 113 19.50 -27.53 7.75
CA GLU A 113 19.58 -28.52 6.66
C GLU A 113 18.35 -29.43 6.54
N ASP A 114 17.68 -29.71 7.65
CA ASP A 114 16.41 -30.45 7.71
C ASP A 114 15.28 -29.78 6.89
N GLU A 115 15.40 -28.48 6.58
CA GLU A 115 14.47 -27.79 5.68
C GLU A 115 14.72 -28.06 4.17
N LYS A 116 15.67 -28.92 3.80
CA LYS A 116 16.04 -29.23 2.40
C LYS A 116 14.85 -29.53 1.49
N ASN A 117 13.94 -30.39 1.91
CA ASN A 117 12.76 -30.76 1.10
C ASN A 117 11.82 -29.58 0.88
N LYS A 118 11.67 -28.72 1.89
CA LYS A 118 10.88 -27.49 1.82
C LYS A 118 11.50 -26.47 0.86
N ILE A 119 12.83 -26.31 0.89
CA ILE A 119 13.55 -25.47 -0.07
C ILE A 119 13.44 -26.01 -1.49
N LYS A 120 13.61 -27.33 -1.68
CA LYS A 120 13.44 -27.98 -2.98
C LYS A 120 12.04 -27.70 -3.56
N SER A 121 10.98 -27.85 -2.75
CA SER A 121 9.61 -27.52 -3.17
C SER A 121 9.43 -26.06 -3.55
N ASP A 122 10.11 -25.13 -2.86
CA ASP A 122 10.02 -23.71 -3.21
C ASP A 122 10.78 -23.35 -4.47
N VAL A 123 11.97 -23.92 -4.67
CA VAL A 123 12.71 -23.82 -5.94
C VAL A 123 11.87 -24.35 -7.09
N GLN A 124 11.27 -25.53 -6.96
CA GLN A 124 10.33 -26.10 -7.94
C GLN A 124 9.22 -25.12 -8.33
N LYS A 125 8.57 -24.49 -7.35
CA LYS A 125 7.47 -23.56 -7.66
C LYS A 125 7.94 -22.24 -8.28
N VAL A 126 9.13 -21.77 -7.93
CA VAL A 126 9.71 -20.59 -8.59
C VAL A 126 10.06 -20.91 -10.04
N LEU A 127 10.67 -22.07 -10.30
CA LEU A 127 10.98 -22.51 -11.67
C LEU A 127 9.72 -22.74 -12.51
N PHE A 128 8.67 -23.29 -11.91
CA PHE A 128 7.38 -23.53 -12.58
C PHE A 128 6.74 -22.22 -13.10
N LYS A 129 6.94 -21.08 -12.44
CA LYS A 129 6.52 -19.75 -12.93
C LYS A 129 7.07 -19.45 -14.33
N TYR A 130 8.21 -20.04 -14.66
CA TYR A 130 8.92 -19.90 -15.93
C TYR A 130 8.80 -21.15 -16.82
N GLY A 131 7.90 -22.08 -16.51
CA GLY A 131 7.79 -23.33 -17.28
C GLY A 131 9.05 -24.20 -17.27
N ILE A 132 9.90 -24.04 -16.25
CA ILE A 132 11.13 -24.81 -16.04
C ILE A 132 10.85 -25.92 -15.03
N SER A 133 11.17 -27.16 -15.37
CA SER A 133 11.12 -28.29 -14.43
C SER A 133 12.33 -28.28 -13.49
N TYR A 134 12.22 -29.00 -12.38
CA TYR A 134 13.36 -29.07 -11.45
C TYR A 134 14.50 -29.92 -12.00
N GLU A 135 14.17 -30.90 -12.82
CA GLU A 135 15.09 -31.79 -13.53
C GLU A 135 15.91 -30.97 -14.53
N GLU A 136 15.26 -30.16 -15.37
CA GLU A 136 15.93 -29.22 -16.28
C GLU A 136 16.88 -28.27 -15.52
N TYR A 137 16.42 -27.74 -14.38
CA TYR A 137 17.27 -26.92 -13.52
C TYR A 137 18.45 -27.71 -12.96
N LYS A 138 18.24 -28.93 -12.47
CA LYS A 138 19.25 -29.82 -11.86
C LYS A 138 20.31 -30.24 -12.88
N ASP A 139 19.95 -30.40 -14.14
CA ASP A 139 20.87 -30.86 -15.18
C ASP A 139 21.54 -29.67 -15.90
N SER A 140 20.95 -28.47 -15.82
CA SER A 140 21.57 -27.26 -16.37
C SER A 140 22.90 -26.91 -15.66
N ILE A 141 23.90 -26.56 -16.46
CA ILE A 141 25.16 -25.98 -15.97
C ILE A 141 25.00 -24.46 -15.78
N ASN A 142 24.20 -23.83 -16.64
CA ASN A 142 24.05 -22.39 -16.73
C ASN A 142 22.58 -21.93 -16.66
N ILE A 143 22.25 -21.11 -15.65
CA ILE A 143 20.91 -20.53 -15.51
C ILE A 143 20.55 -19.64 -16.70
N LYS A 144 21.52 -18.90 -17.26
CA LYS A 144 21.23 -18.00 -18.39
C LYS A 144 20.72 -18.76 -19.61
N GLU A 145 21.36 -19.90 -19.89
CA GLU A 145 20.99 -20.78 -20.98
C GLU A 145 19.64 -21.45 -20.74
N LEU A 146 19.39 -21.92 -19.51
CA LEU A 146 18.11 -22.50 -19.11
C LEU A 146 16.92 -21.57 -19.38
N PHE A 147 17.03 -20.29 -19.01
CA PHE A 147 15.98 -19.31 -19.29
C PHE A 147 15.87 -18.97 -20.78
N ARG A 148 17.01 -18.92 -21.49
CA ARG A 148 17.03 -18.66 -22.94
C ARG A 148 16.33 -19.77 -23.73
N ASN A 149 16.52 -21.04 -23.34
CA ASN A 149 15.90 -22.20 -23.98
C ASN A 149 14.36 -22.20 -23.82
N LYS A 150 13.84 -21.56 -22.77
CA LYS A 150 12.40 -21.33 -22.58
C LYS A 150 11.87 -20.08 -23.31
N GLY A 151 12.67 -19.46 -24.17
CA GLY A 151 12.29 -18.29 -24.95
C GLY A 151 12.34 -16.97 -24.19
N TYR A 152 12.91 -16.94 -22.98
CA TYR A 152 12.94 -15.72 -22.19
C TYR A 152 14.11 -14.81 -22.52
N LYS A 153 13.83 -13.50 -22.61
CA LYS A 153 14.84 -12.45 -22.56
C LYS A 153 15.22 -12.21 -21.10
N LEU A 154 16.25 -12.90 -20.60
CA LEU A 154 16.63 -12.88 -19.18
C LEU A 154 16.81 -11.46 -18.60
N ASN A 155 17.43 -10.54 -19.36
CA ASN A 155 17.60 -9.15 -18.91
C ASN A 155 16.27 -8.41 -18.72
N LYS A 156 15.23 -8.76 -19.50
CA LYS A 156 13.87 -8.22 -19.32
C LYS A 156 13.26 -8.74 -18.01
N ILE A 157 13.32 -10.06 -17.78
CA ILE A 157 12.80 -10.68 -16.54
C ILE A 157 13.51 -10.12 -15.31
N ARG A 158 14.84 -10.05 -15.34
CA ARG A 158 15.64 -9.48 -14.25
C ARG A 158 15.19 -8.06 -13.92
N ARG A 159 14.99 -7.22 -14.93
CA ARG A 159 14.53 -5.85 -14.75
C ARG A 159 13.12 -5.80 -14.15
N GLU A 160 12.17 -6.54 -14.71
CA GLU A 160 10.78 -6.57 -14.23
C GLU A 160 10.69 -7.06 -12.78
N PHE A 161 11.40 -8.15 -12.46
CA PHE A 161 11.47 -8.68 -11.10
C PHE A 161 12.10 -7.68 -10.14
N LEU A 162 13.25 -7.10 -10.50
CA LEU A 162 13.96 -6.18 -9.62
C LEU A 162 13.14 -4.90 -9.39
N GLU A 163 12.48 -4.36 -10.41
CA GLU A 163 11.57 -3.21 -10.28
C GLU A 163 10.45 -3.49 -9.27
N GLU A 164 9.78 -4.64 -9.37
CA GLU A 164 8.72 -5.03 -8.44
C GLU A 164 9.25 -5.16 -7.01
N ILE A 165 10.39 -5.83 -6.83
CA ILE A 165 10.99 -6.07 -5.52
C ILE A 165 11.44 -4.75 -4.87
N LEU A 166 12.06 -3.85 -5.62
CA LEU A 166 12.48 -2.56 -5.10
C LEU A 166 11.25 -1.74 -4.66
N LEU A 167 10.21 -1.66 -5.50
CA LEU A 167 8.94 -0.99 -5.17
C LEU A 167 8.31 -1.56 -3.89
N LYS A 168 8.35 -2.89 -3.73
CA LYS A 168 7.75 -3.61 -2.60
C LYS A 168 8.58 -3.50 -1.30
N ARG A 169 9.91 -3.60 -1.38
CA ARG A 169 10.78 -3.89 -0.21
C ARG A 169 11.65 -2.72 0.26
N LEU A 170 11.96 -1.72 -0.58
CA LEU A 170 12.95 -0.69 -0.22
C LEU A 170 12.41 0.51 0.58
N LYS A 171 11.11 0.54 0.89
CA LYS A 171 10.43 1.79 1.23
C LYS A 171 10.73 2.38 2.61
N ASN A 172 11.39 1.65 3.51
CA ASN A 172 11.47 2.06 4.90
C ASN A 172 12.88 2.50 5.32
N GLU A 173 12.95 3.77 5.71
CA GLU A 173 14.12 4.40 6.31
C GLU A 173 14.26 4.13 7.81
N LYS A 174 13.24 3.62 8.51
CA LYS A 174 13.20 3.62 9.98
C LYS A 174 12.42 2.48 10.66
N ASN A 175 12.27 1.32 10.02
CA ASN A 175 11.71 0.16 10.71
C ASN A 175 12.74 -0.97 10.75
N ASP A 176 13.20 -1.27 11.96
CA ASP A 176 14.21 -2.28 12.29
C ASP A 176 13.62 -3.70 12.26
N ILE A 177 12.89 -4.01 11.20
CA ILE A 177 12.29 -5.33 11.05
C ILE A 177 13.36 -6.25 10.50
N TYR A 178 13.79 -7.22 11.33
CA TYR A 178 14.81 -8.22 10.98
C TYR A 178 14.62 -8.80 9.57
N SER A 179 13.39 -9.13 9.17
CA SER A 179 13.13 -9.66 7.82
C SER A 179 13.34 -8.62 6.71
N GLU A 180 12.95 -7.36 6.87
CA GLU A 180 13.23 -6.32 5.85
C GLU A 180 14.74 -6.08 5.72
N ASN A 181 15.45 -5.99 6.85
CA ASN A 181 16.91 -5.86 6.86
C ASN A 181 17.59 -7.10 6.25
N PHE A 182 17.08 -8.30 6.54
CA PHE A 182 17.55 -9.55 5.94
C PHE A 182 17.33 -9.58 4.43
N TYR A 183 16.20 -9.07 3.94
CA TYR A 183 15.92 -8.99 2.50
C TYR A 183 16.93 -8.08 1.83
N ILE A 184 17.06 -6.86 2.35
CA ILE A 184 17.95 -5.84 1.78
C ILE A 184 19.39 -6.33 1.80
N LYS A 185 19.83 -6.99 2.88
CA LYS A 185 21.16 -7.61 2.94
C LYS A 185 21.35 -8.67 1.86
N ASN A 186 20.36 -9.54 1.63
CA ASN A 186 20.44 -10.55 0.57
C ASN A 186 20.39 -9.94 -0.84
N LEU A 187 19.61 -8.87 -1.03
CA LEU A 187 19.57 -8.09 -2.26
C LEU A 187 20.92 -7.46 -2.55
N GLU A 188 21.49 -6.76 -1.56
CA GLU A 188 22.82 -6.13 -1.63
C GLU A 188 23.89 -7.18 -1.92
N LEU A 189 23.90 -8.32 -1.23
CA LEU A 189 24.86 -9.41 -1.47
C LEU A 189 24.70 -10.07 -2.84
N THR A 190 23.48 -10.17 -3.37
CA THR A 190 23.24 -10.87 -4.65
C THR A 190 23.52 -9.96 -5.84
N LEU A 191 23.20 -8.68 -5.72
CA LEU A 191 23.62 -7.68 -6.69
C LEU A 191 25.11 -7.33 -6.53
N ASP A 192 25.64 -7.54 -5.32
CA ASP A 192 26.94 -7.11 -4.82
C ASP A 192 27.16 -5.61 -5.10
N ILE A 193 26.20 -4.86 -4.53
CA ILE A 193 26.07 -3.42 -4.43
C ILE A 193 25.64 -3.14 -3.00
N LYS A 194 26.37 -2.31 -2.24
CA LYS A 194 26.02 -1.98 -0.86
C LYS A 194 25.12 -0.73 -0.84
N ASN A 195 24.62 -0.40 0.35
CA ASN A 195 23.81 0.78 0.67
C ASN A 195 22.70 1.11 -0.36
N ILE A 196 21.95 0.13 -0.86
CA ILE A 196 20.92 0.35 -1.90
C ILE A 196 19.87 1.38 -1.43
N LYS A 197 19.53 1.40 -0.13
CA LYS A 197 18.65 2.42 0.45
C LYS A 197 19.19 3.84 0.29
N TYR A 198 20.51 4.03 0.44
CA TYR A 198 21.14 5.34 0.26
C TYR A 198 21.12 5.76 -1.22
N ILE A 199 21.44 4.82 -2.12
CA ILE A 199 21.40 5.04 -3.58
C ILE A 199 20.00 5.51 -4.00
N GLN A 200 18.97 4.78 -3.57
CA GLN A 200 17.58 5.14 -3.82
C GLN A 200 17.28 6.58 -3.36
N ARG A 201 17.59 6.92 -2.11
CA ARG A 201 17.31 8.27 -1.57
C ARG A 201 17.94 9.35 -2.41
N LYS A 202 19.21 9.20 -2.78
CA LYS A 202 19.94 10.19 -3.58
C LYS A 202 19.36 10.34 -4.98
N ILE A 203 19.05 9.23 -5.66
CA ILE A 203 18.41 9.26 -6.97
C ILE A 203 17.03 9.92 -6.88
N PHE A 204 16.20 9.53 -5.92
CA PHE A 204 14.83 10.04 -5.82
C PHE A 204 14.80 11.54 -5.51
N LEU A 205 15.66 12.02 -4.60
CA LEU A 205 15.83 13.45 -4.33
C LEU A 205 16.25 14.22 -5.58
N TYR A 206 17.23 13.70 -6.33
CA TYR A 206 17.66 14.34 -7.57
C TYR A 206 16.53 14.41 -8.60
N LEU A 207 15.74 13.34 -8.76
CA LEU A 207 14.61 13.31 -9.68
C LEU A 207 13.52 14.33 -9.29
N GLU A 208 13.22 14.45 -8.00
CA GLU A 208 12.25 15.41 -7.47
C GLU A 208 12.71 16.87 -7.69
N GLU A 209 13.99 17.14 -7.49
CA GLU A 209 14.55 18.48 -7.63
C GLU A 209 14.76 18.89 -9.11
N ASN A 210 15.12 17.95 -9.99
CA ASN A 210 15.69 18.27 -11.31
C ASN A 210 14.97 17.60 -12.52
N SER A 211 13.84 16.92 -12.32
CA SER A 211 13.09 16.28 -13.43
C SER A 211 11.57 16.41 -13.31
N SER A 212 10.84 16.04 -14.37
CA SER A 212 9.36 15.91 -14.39
C SER A 212 8.86 14.51 -14.00
N ILE A 213 9.72 13.71 -13.36
CA ILE A 213 9.44 12.30 -13.04
C ILE A 213 8.79 12.21 -11.67
N ASN A 214 7.47 12.11 -11.67
CA ASN A 214 6.67 12.07 -10.43
C ASN A 214 6.19 10.66 -10.06
N SER A 215 5.96 9.77 -11.04
CA SER A 215 5.44 8.44 -10.73
C SER A 215 6.46 7.57 -10.01
N MET A 216 6.02 6.88 -8.95
CA MET A 216 6.86 5.95 -8.20
C MET A 216 7.32 4.79 -9.08
N LYS A 217 6.46 4.30 -9.97
CA LYS A 217 6.81 3.26 -10.95
C LYS A 217 8.03 3.66 -11.78
N GLU A 218 8.03 4.87 -12.36
CA GLU A 218 9.15 5.32 -13.19
C GLU A 218 10.41 5.61 -12.35
N LYS A 219 10.27 6.17 -11.13
CA LYS A 219 11.41 6.33 -10.19
C LYS A 219 12.08 4.99 -9.89
N TYR A 220 11.30 3.95 -9.59
CA TYR A 220 11.84 2.61 -9.33
C TYR A 220 12.40 1.95 -10.59
N LYS A 221 11.84 2.20 -11.77
CA LYS A 221 12.40 1.75 -13.04
C LYS A 221 13.77 2.37 -13.32
N ILE A 222 13.97 3.65 -13.01
CA ILE A 222 15.27 4.33 -13.10
C ILE A 222 16.26 3.73 -12.11
N LEU A 223 15.85 3.56 -10.85
CA LEU A 223 16.69 2.90 -9.83
C LEU A 223 17.09 1.48 -10.27
N THR A 224 16.13 0.72 -10.79
CA THR A 224 16.35 -0.64 -11.30
C THR A 224 17.40 -0.63 -12.40
N LYS A 225 17.26 0.27 -13.37
CA LYS A 225 18.23 0.42 -14.46
C LYS A 225 19.61 0.76 -13.91
N PHE A 226 19.71 1.73 -13.00
CA PHE A 226 20.98 2.11 -12.38
C PHE A 226 21.65 0.93 -11.64
N LEU A 227 20.90 0.17 -10.83
CA LEU A 227 21.46 -0.99 -10.11
C LEU A 227 21.86 -2.13 -11.05
N MET A 228 21.08 -2.39 -12.10
CA MET A 228 21.43 -3.36 -13.14
C MET A 228 22.74 -3.00 -13.84
N ASP A 229 22.89 -1.72 -14.15
CA ASP A 229 24.06 -1.16 -14.81
C ASP A 229 25.29 -1.22 -13.90
N LEU A 230 25.17 -0.92 -12.60
CA LEU A 230 26.27 -1.10 -11.64
C LEU A 230 26.73 -2.56 -11.54
N LYS A 231 25.79 -3.52 -11.52
CA LYS A 231 26.13 -4.94 -11.42
C LYS A 231 26.91 -5.45 -12.64
N SER A 232 26.62 -4.93 -13.83
CA SER A 232 27.27 -5.41 -15.06
C SER A 232 28.71 -4.94 -15.25
N GLN A 233 29.18 -3.95 -14.47
CA GLN A 233 30.37 -3.14 -14.78
C GLN A 233 31.61 -3.37 -13.91
N ARG A 234 31.80 -4.55 -13.31
CA ARG A 234 32.93 -4.75 -12.36
C ARG A 234 34.34 -4.65 -12.90
N TYR A 235 34.53 -4.51 -14.21
CA TYR A 235 35.87 -4.47 -14.81
C TYR A 235 35.91 -3.49 -15.97
N GLU A 236 36.20 -2.20 -15.73
CA GLU A 236 36.85 -1.29 -16.70
C GLU A 236 37.14 0.09 -16.05
N MET A 237 38.26 0.71 -16.48
CA MET A 237 38.93 1.85 -15.85
C MET A 237 38.17 3.19 -15.93
N GLU A 238 38.52 4.11 -15.01
CA GLU A 238 38.09 5.50 -15.04
C GLU A 238 38.46 6.16 -16.38
N LYS A 239 37.50 6.83 -17.00
CA LYS A 239 37.74 7.78 -18.09
C LYS A 239 37.22 9.14 -17.65
N GLU A 240 37.93 10.20 -18.01
CA GLU A 240 37.46 11.56 -17.78
C GLU A 240 36.19 11.84 -18.60
N VAL A 241 35.31 12.65 -18.00
CA VAL A 241 34.04 13.06 -18.61
C VAL A 241 34.04 14.56 -18.72
N SER A 242 34.06 15.07 -19.94
CA SER A 242 33.64 16.43 -20.21
C SER A 242 32.18 16.60 -19.81
N VAL A 243 31.93 17.64 -19.01
CA VAL A 243 30.60 18.08 -18.54
C VAL A 243 30.31 19.38 -19.27
N GLU A 244 29.19 19.48 -19.98
CA GLU A 244 28.91 20.61 -20.88
C GLU A 244 28.00 21.66 -20.22
N ASN A 245 27.22 21.32 -19.18
CA ASN A 245 26.22 22.21 -18.56
C ASN A 245 25.99 21.96 -17.05
N GLY A 246 25.46 22.94 -16.32
CA GLY A 246 25.24 22.84 -14.85
C GLY A 246 24.26 21.76 -14.36
N MET A 247 23.29 21.33 -15.18
CA MET A 247 22.43 20.17 -14.87
C MET A 247 23.20 18.84 -14.96
N GLU A 248 24.16 18.74 -15.89
CA GLU A 248 25.07 17.61 -16.00
C GLU A 248 25.95 17.55 -14.76
N GLU A 249 26.46 18.69 -14.33
CA GLU A 249 27.30 18.80 -13.14
C GLU A 249 26.60 18.31 -11.86
N LYS A 250 25.34 18.72 -11.63
CA LYS A 250 24.55 18.24 -10.47
C LYS A 250 24.33 16.73 -10.51
N TYR A 251 23.97 16.18 -11.67
CA TYR A 251 23.78 14.75 -11.87
C TYR A 251 25.09 13.97 -11.62
N PHE A 252 26.17 14.35 -12.29
CA PHE A 252 27.47 13.68 -12.13
C PHE A 252 27.99 13.80 -10.70
N THR A 253 27.76 14.92 -10.01
CA THR A 253 28.10 15.10 -8.61
C THR A 253 27.34 14.14 -7.70
N MET A 254 26.02 13.98 -7.90
CA MET A 254 25.23 12.97 -7.19
C MET A 254 25.79 11.57 -7.43
N ILE A 255 26.05 11.18 -8.68
CA ILE A 255 26.58 9.86 -9.02
C ILE A 255 27.95 9.64 -8.38
N LYS A 256 28.88 10.61 -8.47
CA LYS A 256 30.19 10.54 -7.80
C LYS A 256 30.04 10.31 -6.30
N LYS A 257 29.10 11.00 -5.62
CA LYS A 257 28.82 10.80 -4.18
C LYS A 257 28.29 9.39 -3.88
N ILE A 258 27.49 8.81 -4.79
CA ILE A 258 27.02 7.43 -4.66
C ILE A 258 28.20 6.46 -4.79
N LEU A 259 28.96 6.54 -5.89
CA LEU A 259 30.03 5.60 -6.17
C LEU A 259 31.18 5.65 -5.15
N LYS A 260 31.55 6.85 -4.67
CA LYS A 260 32.54 7.02 -3.60
C LYS A 260 32.12 6.28 -2.33
N LYS A 261 30.85 6.35 -1.94
CA LYS A 261 30.35 5.67 -0.74
C LYS A 261 30.34 4.15 -0.89
N GLU A 262 30.18 3.66 -2.11
CA GLU A 262 30.18 2.24 -2.46
C GLU A 262 31.58 1.65 -2.72
N ASN A 263 32.63 2.49 -2.74
CA ASN A 263 33.96 2.11 -3.22
C ASN A 263 33.93 1.49 -4.64
N ILE A 264 33.04 1.98 -5.52
CA ILE A 264 32.91 1.53 -6.91
C ILE A 264 33.71 2.47 -7.82
N LYS A 265 34.56 1.93 -8.70
CA LYS A 265 35.29 2.70 -9.71
C LYS A 265 34.32 3.28 -10.76
N PHE A 266 34.50 4.55 -11.12
CA PHE A 266 33.55 5.36 -11.90
C PHE A 266 33.58 5.03 -13.41
N TYR A 267 32.43 4.74 -14.02
CA TYR A 267 32.31 4.58 -15.48
C TYR A 267 31.39 5.63 -16.15
N PRO A 268 31.96 6.51 -16.99
CA PRO A 268 31.24 7.59 -17.67
C PRO A 268 30.05 7.24 -18.54
N LYS A 269 30.16 6.20 -19.37
CA LYS A 269 29.31 6.06 -20.58
C LYS A 269 27.89 5.63 -20.22
N ILE A 270 27.73 4.72 -19.25
CA ILE A 270 26.40 4.33 -18.78
C ILE A 270 25.77 5.43 -17.93
N VAL A 271 26.58 6.13 -17.12
CA VAL A 271 26.13 7.32 -16.40
C VAL A 271 25.62 8.39 -17.38
N LYS A 272 26.30 8.58 -18.53
CA LYS A 272 25.84 9.42 -19.65
C LYS A 272 24.56 8.90 -20.30
N ASP A 273 24.39 7.59 -20.51
CA ASP A 273 23.17 7.04 -21.13
C ASP A 273 21.94 7.16 -20.22
N LEU A 274 22.10 6.95 -18.93
CA LEU A 274 21.07 7.27 -17.94
C LEU A 274 20.76 8.76 -17.94
N TYR A 275 21.79 9.61 -17.99
CA TYR A 275 21.62 11.06 -18.07
C TYR A 275 20.86 11.50 -19.33
N LYS A 276 21.18 10.97 -20.52
CA LYS A 276 20.46 11.27 -21.78
C LYS A 276 18.97 10.97 -21.65
N ASN A 277 18.62 9.85 -21.02
CA ASN A 277 17.22 9.47 -20.77
C ASN A 277 16.52 10.39 -19.75
N LEU A 278 17.27 11.00 -18.83
CA LEU A 278 16.74 11.95 -17.85
C LEU A 278 16.62 13.37 -18.43
N LYS A 279 17.55 13.79 -19.30
CA LYS A 279 17.59 15.11 -19.96
C LYS A 279 16.35 15.35 -20.84
N THR A 280 15.83 14.32 -21.50
CA THR A 280 14.57 14.43 -22.26
C THR A 280 13.34 14.63 -21.35
N LYS A 281 13.46 14.30 -20.06
CA LYS A 281 12.42 14.42 -19.02
C LYS A 281 12.74 15.52 -17.99
N SER A 282 13.67 16.44 -18.27
CA SER A 282 14.12 17.45 -17.30
C SER A 282 13.52 18.85 -17.50
N LYS A 283 12.65 19.04 -18.48
CA LYS A 283 11.90 20.30 -18.61
C LYS A 283 10.78 20.34 -17.58
N LYS A 284 11.03 21.03 -16.46
CA LYS A 284 9.95 21.50 -15.57
C LYS A 284 9.26 22.67 -16.28
N GLU A 285 8.21 22.36 -17.03
CA GLU A 285 7.22 23.39 -17.37
C GLU A 285 6.44 23.76 -16.10
N LYS A 286 5.63 24.82 -16.14
CA LYS A 286 4.74 25.20 -15.02
C LYS A 286 4.05 23.96 -14.46
N SER A 287 3.92 23.90 -13.14
CA SER A 287 3.33 22.74 -12.47
C SER A 287 1.93 22.47 -13.03
N VAL A 288 1.78 21.37 -13.77
CA VAL A 288 0.48 20.93 -14.35
C VAL A 288 -0.59 20.82 -13.25
N ILE A 289 -0.15 20.52 -12.03
CA ILE A 289 -0.98 20.45 -10.82
C ILE A 289 -1.50 21.84 -10.41
N GLU A 290 -0.70 22.89 -10.51
CA GLU A 290 -1.14 24.26 -10.23
C GLU A 290 -2.25 24.69 -11.20
N ASP A 291 -2.10 24.38 -12.50
CA ASP A 291 -3.13 24.65 -13.50
C ASP A 291 -4.43 23.89 -13.21
N ILE A 292 -4.31 22.61 -12.82
CA ILE A 292 -5.46 21.81 -12.38
C ILE A 292 -6.14 22.45 -11.17
N ASN A 293 -5.37 22.83 -10.14
CA ASN A 293 -5.91 23.42 -8.92
C ASN A 293 -6.54 24.80 -9.18
N LYS A 294 -5.98 25.61 -10.09
CA LYS A 294 -6.59 26.87 -10.52
C LYS A 294 -7.94 26.61 -11.19
N LYS A 295 -8.00 25.65 -12.11
CA LYS A 295 -9.25 25.25 -12.79
C LYS A 295 -10.31 24.69 -11.84
N ILE A 296 -9.90 23.93 -10.81
CA ILE A 296 -10.81 23.45 -9.75
C ILE A 296 -11.42 24.64 -9.00
N LYS A 297 -10.60 25.62 -8.59
CA LYS A 297 -11.08 26.84 -7.92
C LYS A 297 -12.04 27.64 -8.81
N GLU A 298 -11.71 27.84 -10.08
CA GLU A 298 -12.57 28.55 -11.03
C GLU A 298 -13.92 27.84 -11.25
N LEU A 299 -13.93 26.51 -11.39
CA LEU A 299 -15.16 25.74 -11.62
C LEU A 299 -15.98 25.52 -10.34
N SER A 300 -15.36 25.58 -9.16
CA SER A 300 -16.09 25.55 -7.89
C SER A 300 -17.04 26.74 -7.71
N LEU A 301 -16.82 27.82 -8.48
CA LEU A 301 -17.62 29.06 -8.48
C LEU A 301 -18.75 29.08 -9.51
N LYS A 302 -18.85 28.08 -10.41
CA LYS A 302 -19.92 28.01 -11.42
C LYS A 302 -20.99 26.99 -11.02
N GLU A 303 -22.24 27.44 -10.94
CA GLU A 303 -23.40 26.58 -10.72
C GLU A 303 -23.69 25.77 -11.99
N ASN A 304 -23.48 24.45 -11.92
CA ASN A 304 -23.91 23.52 -12.97
C ASN A 304 -25.10 22.68 -12.50
N SER A 305 -26.06 22.49 -13.40
CA SER A 305 -27.34 21.78 -13.25
C SER A 305 -27.21 20.28 -13.51
N GLY A 306 -26.76 19.53 -12.49
CA GLY A 306 -26.80 18.06 -12.43
C GLY A 306 -25.44 17.34 -12.52
N ILE A 307 -25.38 16.14 -11.95
CA ILE A 307 -24.20 15.25 -11.89
C ILE A 307 -24.45 14.03 -12.77
N GLU A 308 -23.46 13.71 -13.61
CA GLU A 308 -23.46 12.48 -14.40
C GLU A 308 -22.92 11.31 -13.57
N LEU A 309 -23.72 10.24 -13.46
CA LEU A 309 -23.37 8.97 -12.84
C LEU A 309 -23.47 7.83 -13.84
N TYR A 310 -22.83 6.71 -13.51
CA TYR A 310 -22.82 5.50 -14.32
C TYR A 310 -23.20 4.29 -13.48
N GLU A 311 -24.05 3.43 -14.04
CA GLU A 311 -24.54 2.20 -13.42
C GLU A 311 -24.46 1.02 -14.41
N ILE A 312 -24.37 -0.21 -13.87
CA ILE A 312 -24.43 -1.43 -14.68
C ILE A 312 -25.88 -1.87 -14.75
N GLU A 313 -26.44 -1.85 -15.95
CA GLU A 313 -27.72 -2.45 -16.27
C GLU A 313 -27.48 -3.90 -16.71
N GLU A 314 -28.09 -4.85 -16.00
CA GLU A 314 -28.08 -6.26 -16.37
C GLU A 314 -29.40 -6.61 -17.06
N LYS A 315 -29.33 -7.05 -18.32
CA LYS A 315 -30.48 -7.59 -19.05
C LYS A 315 -30.28 -9.08 -19.25
N ARG A 316 -31.15 -9.88 -18.64
CA ARG A 316 -31.22 -11.32 -18.88
C ARG A 316 -31.89 -11.56 -20.23
N LYS A 317 -31.25 -12.34 -21.09
CA LYS A 317 -31.77 -12.74 -22.39
C LYS A 317 -31.68 -14.26 -22.50
N MET A 318 -32.75 -14.87 -22.98
CA MET A 318 -32.74 -16.28 -23.38
C MET A 318 -32.26 -16.38 -24.82
N HIS A 319 -31.28 -17.24 -25.09
CA HIS A 319 -30.92 -17.63 -26.45
C HIS A 319 -30.66 -19.14 -26.46
N ASN A 320 -31.40 -19.91 -27.25
CA ASN A 320 -31.33 -21.37 -27.31
C ASN A 320 -31.38 -22.05 -25.92
N ASP A 321 -32.36 -21.68 -25.09
CA ASP A 321 -32.56 -22.21 -23.73
C ASP A 321 -31.39 -22.01 -22.75
N GLU A 322 -30.37 -21.24 -23.14
CA GLU A 322 -29.31 -20.76 -22.26
C GLU A 322 -29.57 -19.30 -21.86
N GLU A 323 -29.50 -19.03 -20.55
CA GLU A 323 -29.65 -17.68 -20.01
C GLU A 323 -28.32 -16.91 -20.13
N PHE A 324 -28.34 -15.81 -20.88
CA PHE A 324 -27.21 -14.89 -21.01
C PHE A 324 -27.49 -13.58 -20.28
N ILE A 325 -26.52 -13.10 -19.51
CA ILE A 325 -26.57 -11.79 -18.84
C ILE A 325 -25.83 -10.76 -19.69
N ASP A 326 -26.58 -9.90 -20.39
CA ASP A 326 -26.05 -8.75 -21.12
C ASP A 326 -25.85 -7.58 -20.15
N ARG A 327 -24.59 -7.22 -19.87
CA ARG A 327 -24.22 -6.13 -18.96
C ARG A 327 -23.83 -4.89 -19.73
N LYS A 328 -24.59 -3.80 -19.57
CA LYS A 328 -24.30 -2.50 -20.22
C LYS A 328 -24.11 -1.41 -19.19
N ILE A 329 -23.21 -0.46 -19.49
CA ILE A 329 -23.04 0.74 -18.67
C ILE A 329 -24.07 1.77 -19.12
N LYS A 330 -24.97 2.16 -18.22
CA LYS A 330 -25.96 3.21 -18.43
C LYS A 330 -25.51 4.50 -17.76
N LYS A 331 -25.73 5.63 -18.42
CA LYS A 331 -25.50 6.97 -17.90
C LYS A 331 -26.78 7.49 -17.25
N ILE A 332 -26.67 8.08 -16.07
CA ILE A 332 -27.79 8.63 -15.29
C ILE A 332 -27.44 10.07 -14.91
N TYR A 333 -28.44 10.94 -14.92
CA TYR A 333 -28.31 12.32 -14.46
C TYR A 333 -29.02 12.46 -13.13
N VAL A 334 -28.32 12.98 -12.12
CA VAL A 334 -28.86 13.17 -10.78
C VAL A 334 -28.65 14.63 -10.36
N PRO A 335 -29.67 15.30 -9.78
CA PRO A 335 -29.51 16.64 -9.22
C PRO A 335 -28.37 16.71 -8.20
N LYS A 336 -27.67 17.85 -8.16
CA LYS A 336 -26.46 18.00 -7.34
C LYS A 336 -26.78 17.92 -5.85
N GLU A 337 -27.96 18.39 -5.47
CA GLU A 337 -28.49 18.46 -4.11
C GLU A 337 -28.76 17.06 -3.53
N GLU A 338 -29.07 16.10 -4.40
CA GLU A 338 -29.35 14.71 -4.00
C GLU A 338 -28.06 13.92 -3.69
N ILE A 339 -26.90 14.40 -4.15
CA ILE A 339 -25.61 13.72 -3.94
C ILE A 339 -24.81 14.45 -2.87
N LYS A 340 -24.66 13.82 -1.70
CA LYS A 340 -23.69 14.25 -0.68
C LYS A 340 -22.26 13.97 -1.15
N ARG A 341 -21.66 14.94 -1.83
CA ARG A 341 -20.26 14.93 -2.26
C ARG A 341 -19.33 15.07 -1.05
N ILE A 342 -18.20 14.38 -1.11
CA ILE A 342 -17.21 14.35 -0.02
C ILE A 342 -15.99 15.15 -0.45
N LYS A 343 -15.52 16.03 0.44
CA LYS A 343 -14.27 16.78 0.28
C LYS A 343 -13.09 15.83 0.11
N THR A 344 -12.51 15.85 -1.08
CA THR A 344 -11.55 14.85 -1.55
C THR A 344 -10.27 15.53 -1.98
N ILE A 345 -9.14 15.01 -1.50
CA ILE A 345 -7.84 15.24 -2.12
C ILE A 345 -7.56 14.15 -3.15
N VAL A 346 -7.01 14.55 -4.30
CA VAL A 346 -6.52 13.62 -5.31
C VAL A 346 -5.01 13.64 -5.36
N LEU A 347 -4.38 12.47 -5.22
CA LEU A 347 -2.94 12.27 -5.34
C LEU A 347 -2.63 11.60 -6.67
N MET A 348 -1.80 12.24 -7.48
CA MET A 348 -1.42 11.77 -8.81
C MET A 348 -0.08 11.03 -8.75
N ASP A 349 -0.10 9.73 -9.09
CA ASP A 349 1.08 8.87 -9.24
C ASP A 349 1.20 8.40 -10.69
N ILE A 350 1.41 9.37 -11.59
CA ILE A 350 1.53 9.19 -13.03
C ILE A 350 2.59 10.14 -13.61
N GLU A 351 3.07 9.85 -14.82
CA GLU A 351 4.02 10.72 -15.52
C GLU A 351 3.41 12.10 -15.78
N GLU A 352 4.19 13.17 -15.58
CA GLU A 352 3.72 14.55 -15.57
C GLU A 352 3.00 14.97 -16.86
N ASN A 353 3.56 14.56 -18.01
CA ASN A 353 2.96 14.79 -19.33
C ASN A 353 1.58 14.13 -19.55
N ASN A 354 1.18 13.20 -18.67
CA ASN A 354 -0.12 12.54 -18.73
C ASN A 354 -1.10 13.05 -17.67
N ILE A 355 -0.64 13.86 -16.69
CA ILE A 355 -1.44 14.31 -15.55
C ILE A 355 -2.71 15.01 -16.00
N MET A 356 -2.59 16.08 -16.79
CA MET A 356 -3.73 16.89 -17.22
C MET A 356 -4.77 16.06 -17.98
N ARG A 357 -4.32 15.23 -18.94
CA ARG A 357 -5.23 14.40 -19.75
C ARG A 357 -6.00 13.40 -18.89
N ILE A 358 -5.29 12.63 -18.07
CA ILE A 358 -5.89 11.58 -17.23
C ILE A 358 -6.80 12.19 -16.17
N PHE A 359 -6.36 13.28 -15.53
CA PHE A 359 -7.17 14.00 -14.56
C PHE A 359 -8.47 14.51 -15.17
N ASN A 360 -8.43 15.17 -16.33
CA ASN A 360 -9.65 15.66 -17.00
C ASN A 360 -10.61 14.54 -17.39
N GLU A 361 -10.11 13.39 -17.85
CA GLU A 361 -10.94 12.21 -18.17
C GLU A 361 -11.65 11.67 -16.91
N ILE A 362 -10.92 11.51 -15.81
CA ILE A 362 -11.46 10.98 -14.56
C ILE A 362 -12.39 12.00 -13.88
N TRP A 363 -12.03 13.28 -13.90
CA TRP A 363 -12.81 14.35 -13.27
C TRP A 363 -14.21 14.45 -13.86
N LYS A 364 -14.34 14.33 -15.19
CA LYS A 364 -15.65 14.31 -15.88
C LYS A 364 -16.56 13.17 -15.41
N ILE A 365 -16.00 12.02 -15.08
CA ILE A 365 -16.74 10.81 -14.70
C ILE A 365 -17.01 10.78 -13.18
N SER A 366 -16.24 11.54 -12.40
CA SER A 366 -16.26 11.51 -10.93
C SER A 366 -17.01 12.69 -10.31
N GLY A 367 -18.11 13.12 -10.93
CA GLY A 367 -18.92 14.25 -10.46
C GLY A 367 -19.52 14.08 -9.05
N PHE A 368 -19.54 12.86 -8.52
CA PHE A 368 -19.92 12.56 -7.13
C PHE A 368 -18.86 12.98 -6.07
N LEU A 369 -17.67 13.40 -6.51
CA LEU A 369 -16.60 13.89 -5.65
C LEU A 369 -16.60 15.41 -5.58
N GLU A 370 -16.29 15.95 -4.41
CA GLU A 370 -15.90 17.35 -4.25
C GLU A 370 -14.37 17.40 -4.18
N ILE A 371 -13.72 17.53 -5.33
CA ILE A 371 -12.26 17.63 -5.37
C ILE A 371 -11.86 19.01 -4.85
N VAL A 372 -11.17 19.04 -3.72
CA VAL A 372 -10.71 20.28 -3.08
C VAL A 372 -9.35 20.69 -3.62
N GLU A 373 -8.46 19.71 -3.80
CA GLU A 373 -7.08 19.96 -4.20
C GLU A 373 -6.46 18.68 -4.78
N VAL A 374 -5.51 18.87 -5.70
CA VAL A 374 -4.74 17.83 -6.35
C VAL A 374 -3.27 18.03 -6.04
N PHE A 375 -2.55 16.94 -5.76
CA PHE A 375 -1.11 16.94 -5.52
C PHE A 375 -0.43 15.84 -6.34
N ASN A 376 0.84 16.05 -6.68
CA ASN A 376 1.71 14.92 -6.98
C ASN A 376 1.90 14.07 -5.72
N LEU A 377 1.88 12.74 -5.85
CA LEU A 377 2.07 11.84 -4.71
C LEU A 377 3.42 12.08 -4.00
N SER A 378 4.45 12.49 -4.75
CA SER A 378 5.78 12.81 -4.20
C SER A 378 5.82 14.07 -3.34
N GLU A 379 4.98 15.06 -3.65
CA GLU A 379 4.90 16.34 -2.94
C GLU A 379 3.99 16.26 -1.71
N PHE A 380 3.11 15.25 -1.68
CA PHE A 380 2.21 15.05 -0.55
C PHE A 380 2.99 14.61 0.70
N LYS A 381 2.69 15.26 1.83
CA LYS A 381 3.24 14.87 3.13
C LYS A 381 2.91 13.40 3.38
N LYS A 382 3.93 12.55 3.41
CA LYS A 382 3.83 11.08 3.57
C LYS A 382 3.18 10.62 4.90
N ASN A 383 2.76 11.55 5.76
CA ASN A 383 2.06 11.31 7.02
C ASN A 383 0.77 12.13 7.07
N ILE A 384 -0.37 11.46 7.27
CA ILE A 384 -1.68 12.11 7.48
C ILE A 384 -1.98 12.17 8.97
N ASN A 385 -2.16 13.37 9.50
CA ASN A 385 -2.34 13.62 10.92
C ASN A 385 -3.79 13.43 11.39
N LYS A 386 -3.98 13.15 12.68
CA LYS A 386 -5.30 12.95 13.32
C LYS A 386 -6.22 14.18 13.29
N THR A 387 -5.66 15.37 13.16
CA THR A 387 -6.37 16.66 13.26
C THR A 387 -6.74 17.27 11.92
N GLU A 388 -6.47 16.58 10.82
CA GLU A 388 -6.78 17.08 9.49
C GLU A 388 -8.30 17.21 9.30
N LYS A 389 -8.72 18.38 8.79
CA LYS A 389 -10.14 18.76 8.60
C LYS A 389 -10.42 19.33 7.22
N ARG A 390 -9.39 19.57 6.39
CA ARG A 390 -9.56 20.19 5.06
C ARG A 390 -10.21 19.25 4.05
N TYR A 391 -10.07 17.95 4.27
CA TYR A 391 -10.64 16.90 3.43
C TYR A 391 -11.08 15.72 4.30
N GLU A 392 -12.00 14.94 3.76
CA GLU A 392 -12.62 13.80 4.43
C GLU A 392 -12.20 12.47 3.80
N GLN A 393 -11.60 12.48 2.61
CA GLN A 393 -11.04 11.31 1.96
C GLN A 393 -9.88 11.66 1.00
N ILE A 394 -9.08 10.65 0.66
CA ILE A 394 -8.01 10.75 -0.33
C ILE A 394 -8.22 9.70 -1.42
N ILE A 395 -8.00 10.09 -2.67
CA ILE A 395 -7.94 9.16 -3.80
C ILE A 395 -6.55 9.24 -4.40
N ILE A 396 -5.88 8.09 -4.54
CA ILE A 396 -4.64 7.98 -5.29
C ILE A 396 -4.96 7.45 -6.69
N ILE A 397 -4.65 8.23 -7.72
CA ILE A 397 -4.75 7.82 -9.12
C ILE A 397 -3.36 7.37 -9.56
N SER A 398 -3.21 6.09 -9.91
CA SER A 398 -1.88 5.53 -10.15
C SER A 398 -1.83 4.56 -11.30
N THR A 399 -0.69 4.58 -12.00
CA THR A 399 -0.32 3.58 -13.01
C THR A 399 0.41 2.36 -12.42
N SER A 400 0.56 2.33 -11.09
CA SER A 400 1.10 1.22 -10.32
C SER A 400 -0.02 0.44 -9.64
N SER A 401 0.09 -0.89 -9.66
CA SER A 401 -0.77 -1.78 -8.89
C SER A 401 -0.47 -1.81 -7.40
N ARG A 402 0.66 -1.24 -6.96
CA ARG A 402 1.02 -1.11 -5.54
C ARG A 402 1.53 0.29 -5.22
N ILE A 403 1.02 0.85 -4.12
CA ILE A 403 1.47 2.13 -3.56
C ILE A 403 1.57 1.97 -2.06
N ASN A 404 2.66 2.45 -1.49
CA ASN A 404 2.95 2.26 -0.06
C ASN A 404 3.46 3.57 0.60
N ASP A 405 3.15 4.72 0.00
CA ASP A 405 3.81 6.02 0.29
C ASP A 405 3.28 6.76 1.51
N ILE A 406 2.18 6.29 2.08
CA ILE A 406 1.40 7.09 3.01
C ILE A 406 1.22 6.36 4.33
N LYS A 407 1.68 6.97 5.42
CA LYS A 407 1.35 6.57 6.80
C LYS A 407 0.11 7.33 7.25
N ASN A 408 -0.97 6.61 7.54
CA ASN A 408 -2.25 7.23 7.85
C ASN A 408 -2.59 7.17 9.34
N PHE A 409 -2.14 8.17 10.10
CA PHE A 409 -2.46 8.31 11.52
C PHE A 409 -3.88 8.79 11.78
N SER A 410 -4.62 9.18 10.75
CA SER A 410 -6.02 9.62 10.85
C SER A 410 -7.02 8.46 10.65
N LYS A 411 -8.31 8.80 10.64
CA LYS A 411 -9.41 7.90 10.23
C LYS A 411 -9.87 8.13 8.78
N ILE A 412 -9.21 9.06 8.07
CA ILE A 412 -9.53 9.43 6.69
C ILE A 412 -9.26 8.22 5.80
N PRO A 413 -10.22 7.69 5.03
CA PRO A 413 -9.97 6.60 4.10
C PRO A 413 -9.12 7.06 2.91
N ILE A 414 -8.27 6.15 2.42
CA ILE A 414 -7.50 6.34 1.19
C ILE A 414 -7.97 5.28 0.21
N TYR A 415 -8.31 5.68 -1.00
CA TYR A 415 -8.74 4.77 -2.06
C TYR A 415 -7.71 4.75 -3.19
N LEU A 416 -7.42 3.56 -3.71
CA LEU A 416 -6.55 3.39 -4.88
C LEU A 416 -7.40 3.27 -6.15
N LEU A 417 -7.27 4.21 -7.06
CA LEU A 417 -7.76 4.10 -8.43
C LEU A 417 -6.60 3.63 -9.33
N ASN A 418 -6.46 2.31 -9.46
CA ASN A 418 -5.44 1.70 -10.30
C ASN A 418 -5.81 1.75 -11.80
N ILE A 419 -5.00 2.46 -12.57
CA ILE A 419 -5.12 2.65 -14.02
C ILE A 419 -3.90 2.11 -14.78
N GLU A 420 -3.19 1.13 -14.23
CA GLU A 420 -2.01 0.49 -14.85
C GLU A 420 -2.25 0.05 -16.30
N ASN A 421 -3.40 -0.57 -16.57
CA ASN A 421 -3.76 -1.10 -17.90
C ASN A 421 -4.27 -0.03 -18.87
N LEU A 422 -4.30 1.26 -18.47
CA LEU A 422 -4.83 2.31 -19.34
C LEU A 422 -4.06 2.42 -20.67
N LYS A 423 -2.76 2.09 -20.67
CA LYS A 423 -1.91 2.12 -21.87
C LYS A 423 -2.13 0.95 -22.83
N THR A 424 -2.81 -0.12 -22.40
CA THR A 424 -3.05 -1.30 -23.27
C THR A 424 -4.24 -1.09 -24.22
N PHE A 425 -5.06 -0.07 -23.98
CA PHE A 425 -6.22 0.25 -24.81
C PHE A 425 -5.83 1.19 -25.94
N THR A 426 -6.00 0.72 -27.18
CA THR A 426 -5.69 1.47 -28.40
C THR A 426 -6.82 2.38 -28.86
N THR A 427 -8.08 2.04 -28.53
CA THR A 427 -9.25 2.84 -28.95
C THR A 427 -9.72 3.79 -27.83
N PRO A 428 -10.12 5.04 -28.17
CA PRO A 428 -10.69 5.98 -27.19
C PRO A 428 -11.92 5.42 -26.46
N VAL A 429 -12.74 4.62 -27.15
CA VAL A 429 -13.96 4.00 -26.59
C VAL A 429 -13.61 2.98 -25.51
N ALA A 430 -12.72 2.03 -25.79
CA ALA A 430 -12.30 1.02 -24.83
C ALA A 430 -11.60 1.65 -23.61
N ARG A 431 -10.78 2.67 -23.85
CA ARG A 431 -10.13 3.46 -22.80
C ARG A 431 -11.16 4.15 -21.89
N LYS A 432 -12.16 4.82 -22.47
CA LYS A 432 -13.23 5.49 -21.72
C LYS A 432 -14.03 4.49 -20.90
N TYR A 433 -14.40 3.35 -21.50
CA TYR A 433 -15.13 2.28 -20.81
C TYR A 433 -14.34 1.71 -19.61
N TYR A 434 -13.04 1.48 -19.80
CA TYR A 434 -12.15 1.05 -18.71
C TYR A 434 -12.13 2.06 -17.56
N LEU A 435 -11.99 3.36 -17.85
CA LEU A 435 -11.99 4.40 -16.83
C LEU A 435 -13.32 4.50 -16.10
N ILE A 436 -14.46 4.44 -16.82
CA ILE A 436 -15.79 4.45 -16.20
C ILE A 436 -15.92 3.29 -15.22
N LYS A 437 -15.57 2.07 -15.65
CA LYS A 437 -15.60 0.89 -14.78
C LYS A 437 -14.76 1.08 -13.51
N LYS A 438 -13.55 1.64 -13.63
CA LYS A 438 -12.68 1.92 -12.48
C LYS A 438 -13.25 2.97 -11.54
N VAL A 439 -13.84 4.04 -12.06
CA VAL A 439 -14.49 5.08 -11.25
C VAL A 439 -15.75 4.54 -10.56
N MET A 440 -16.49 3.63 -11.18
CA MET A 440 -17.63 2.95 -10.55
C MET A 440 -17.19 2.03 -9.41
N GLU A 441 -16.15 1.21 -9.61
CA GLU A 441 -15.55 0.38 -8.55
C GLU A 441 -15.13 1.22 -7.34
N LEU A 442 -14.53 2.39 -7.59
CA LEU A 442 -14.16 3.37 -6.57
C LEU A 442 -15.39 3.93 -5.85
N ARG A 443 -16.42 4.37 -6.58
CA ARG A 443 -17.68 4.90 -6.00
C ARG A 443 -18.32 3.88 -5.06
N ASN A 444 -18.47 2.63 -5.50
CA ASN A 444 -19.03 1.55 -4.68
C ASN A 444 -18.23 1.33 -3.40
N THR A 445 -16.90 1.40 -3.48
CA THR A 445 -16.02 1.25 -2.31
C THR A 445 -16.18 2.41 -1.32
N ILE A 446 -16.34 3.64 -1.81
CA ILE A 446 -16.61 4.82 -0.99
C ILE A 446 -17.97 4.69 -0.28
N GLU A 447 -19.03 4.35 -1.04
CA GLU A 447 -20.38 4.19 -0.51
C GLU A 447 -20.44 3.09 0.57
N GLU A 448 -19.79 1.95 0.32
CA GLU A 448 -19.71 0.86 1.28
C GLU A 448 -18.97 1.28 2.56
N TYR A 449 -17.83 1.96 2.46
CA TYR A 449 -17.11 2.42 3.65
C TYR A 449 -17.93 3.42 4.48
N ARG A 450 -18.70 4.30 3.83
CA ARG A 450 -19.60 5.22 4.53
C ARG A 450 -20.71 4.47 5.26
N LYS A 451 -21.35 3.51 4.59
CA LYS A 451 -22.38 2.65 5.18
C LYS A 451 -21.86 1.98 6.45
N LEU A 452 -20.72 1.29 6.33
CA LEU A 452 -20.06 0.61 7.45
C LEU A 452 -19.67 1.58 8.58
N THR A 453 -19.22 2.79 8.25
CA THR A 453 -18.88 3.82 9.24
C THR A 453 -20.12 4.32 9.99
N ASN A 454 -21.23 4.54 9.28
CA ASN A 454 -22.49 4.99 9.88
C ASN A 454 -23.08 3.92 10.82
N GLU A 455 -23.14 2.67 10.37
CA GLU A 455 -23.59 1.52 11.17
C GLU A 455 -22.77 1.41 12.47
N ARG A 456 -21.44 1.53 12.36
CA ARG A 456 -20.55 1.53 13.53
C ARG A 456 -20.85 2.67 14.49
N GLN A 457 -21.04 3.89 13.98
CA GLN A 457 -21.33 5.04 14.83
C GLN A 457 -22.64 4.86 15.59
N GLU A 458 -23.66 4.31 14.94
CA GLU A 458 -24.95 4.02 15.55
C GLU A 458 -24.81 2.99 16.69
N ILE A 459 -24.11 1.89 16.44
CA ILE A 459 -23.80 0.87 17.46
C ILE A 459 -23.07 1.51 18.66
N ILE A 460 -22.06 2.35 18.41
CA ILE A 460 -21.33 3.05 19.49
C ILE A 460 -22.26 3.96 20.29
N ARG A 461 -23.18 4.69 19.64
CA ARG A 461 -24.16 5.55 20.33
C ARG A 461 -25.08 4.72 21.23
N ILE A 462 -25.56 3.56 20.75
CA ILE A 462 -26.40 2.64 21.54
C ILE A 462 -25.62 2.12 22.76
N ILE A 463 -24.38 1.66 22.57
CA ILE A 463 -23.52 1.18 23.66
C ILE A 463 -23.31 2.26 24.73
N LYS A 464 -22.99 3.50 24.32
CA LYS A 464 -22.81 4.63 25.24
C LYS A 464 -24.08 4.94 26.03
N ARG A 465 -25.25 4.96 25.37
CA ARG A 465 -26.55 5.17 26.03
C ARG A 465 -26.84 4.08 27.07
N ASN A 466 -26.59 2.82 26.73
CA ASN A 466 -26.81 1.70 27.65
C ASN A 466 -25.84 1.73 28.84
N LYS A 467 -24.56 2.10 28.63
CA LYS A 467 -23.59 2.28 29.72
C LYS A 467 -24.01 3.38 30.68
N LYS A 468 -24.50 4.52 30.16
CA LYS A 468 -25.04 5.62 30.98
C LYS A 468 -26.21 5.15 31.84
N LYS A 469 -27.22 4.50 31.24
CA LYS A 469 -28.38 3.94 31.97
C LYS A 469 -27.97 2.99 33.11
N ARG A 470 -26.98 2.12 32.86
CA ARG A 470 -26.45 1.20 33.89
C ARG A 470 -25.76 1.93 35.04
N ASN A 471 -24.95 2.94 34.73
CA ASN A 471 -24.28 3.76 35.76
C ASN A 471 -25.29 4.52 36.62
N ASP A 472 -26.31 5.12 36.00
CA ASP A 472 -27.37 5.84 36.71
C ASP A 472 -28.16 4.90 37.65
N ALA A 473 -28.46 3.68 37.18
CA ALA A 473 -29.13 2.66 37.99
C ALA A 473 -28.25 2.18 39.18
N LEU A 474 -26.94 2.02 38.96
CA LEU A 474 -25.99 1.64 40.02
C LEU A 474 -25.89 2.75 41.08
N GLN A 475 -25.82 4.01 40.66
CA GLN A 475 -25.78 5.15 41.57
C GLN A 475 -27.07 5.25 42.41
N LYS A 476 -28.24 5.04 41.79
CA LYS A 476 -29.53 4.96 42.52
C LYS A 476 -29.53 3.83 43.55
N ARG A 477 -29.05 2.63 43.19
CA ARG A 477 -28.92 1.49 44.13
C ARG A 477 -28.00 1.80 45.29
N ASN A 478 -26.83 2.40 45.03
CA ASN A 478 -25.88 2.78 46.08
C ASN A 478 -26.47 3.82 47.03
N ASN A 479 -27.22 4.80 46.51
CA ASN A 479 -27.92 5.79 47.34
C ASN A 479 -29.03 5.15 48.19
N LEU A 480 -29.83 4.26 47.62
CA LEU A 480 -30.84 3.50 48.36
C LEU A 480 -30.22 2.65 49.48
N GLN A 481 -29.07 2.02 49.22
CA GLN A 481 -28.37 1.23 50.23
C GLN A 481 -27.83 2.11 51.37
N LYS A 482 -27.29 3.29 51.06
CA LYS A 482 -26.89 4.28 52.07
C LYS A 482 -28.06 4.70 52.95
N ILE A 483 -29.21 5.00 52.34
CA ILE A 483 -30.44 5.36 53.06
C ILE A 483 -30.90 4.20 53.95
N LYS A 484 -30.94 2.96 53.43
CA LYS A 484 -31.28 1.77 54.24
C LYS A 484 -30.36 1.61 55.45
N ASN A 485 -29.05 1.72 55.24
CA ASN A 485 -28.07 1.62 56.32
C ASN A 485 -28.25 2.74 57.38
N GLN A 486 -28.60 3.97 56.96
CA GLN A 486 -28.91 5.06 57.88
C GLN A 486 -30.18 4.79 58.68
N ILE A 487 -31.25 4.33 58.03
CA ILE A 487 -32.51 3.95 58.69
C ILE A 487 -32.25 2.85 59.72
N GLU A 488 -31.45 1.85 59.39
CA GLU A 488 -31.12 0.75 60.29
C GLU A 488 -30.31 1.23 61.51
N LYS A 489 -29.34 2.13 61.31
CA LYS A 489 -28.61 2.79 62.42
C LYS A 489 -29.55 3.58 63.32
N MET A 490 -30.53 4.32 62.76
CA MET A 490 -31.52 5.05 63.54
C MET A 490 -32.45 4.12 64.32
N LYS A 491 -32.88 3.00 63.73
CA LYS A 491 -33.67 1.97 64.42
C LYS A 491 -32.90 1.35 65.59
N LYS A 492 -31.63 0.97 65.40
CA LYS A 492 -30.76 0.46 66.49
C LYS A 492 -30.58 1.48 67.62
N LYS A 493 -30.39 2.77 67.30
CA LYS A 493 -30.34 3.85 68.32
C LYS A 493 -31.66 4.02 69.09
N LYS A 494 -32.81 3.94 68.42
CA LYS A 494 -34.13 4.01 69.09
C LYS A 494 -34.40 2.79 69.98
N ILE A 495 -33.97 1.60 69.57
CA ILE A 495 -34.11 0.37 70.37
C ILE A 495 -33.19 0.45 71.60
N GLY A 496 -31.93 0.89 71.44
CA GLY A 496 -31.01 1.11 72.57
C GLY A 496 -31.54 2.13 73.58
N LYS A 497 -32.14 3.25 73.14
CA LYS A 497 -32.81 4.20 74.04
C LYS A 497 -33.99 3.58 74.81
N LYS A 498 -34.84 2.77 74.14
CA LYS A 498 -35.95 2.07 74.79
C LYS A 498 -35.51 1.02 75.82
N VAL A 499 -34.34 0.42 75.65
CA VAL A 499 -33.78 -0.54 76.64
C VAL A 499 -33.26 0.21 77.86
N VAL A 500 -32.53 1.32 77.66
CA VAL A 500 -32.04 2.18 78.77
C VAL A 500 -33.19 2.84 79.54
N ASP A 501 -34.27 3.24 78.87
CA ASP A 501 -35.45 3.82 79.52
C ASP A 501 -36.29 2.77 80.27
N LYS A 502 -36.14 1.48 79.94
CA LYS A 502 -36.74 0.36 80.71
C LYS A 502 -35.88 -0.04 81.91
N GLU A 503 -34.55 -0.01 81.79
CA GLU A 503 -33.62 -0.28 82.89
C GLU A 503 -33.63 0.82 83.97
N LYS A 504 -34.05 2.05 83.64
CA LYS A 504 -34.27 3.12 84.62
C LYS A 504 -35.63 3.08 85.34
N LYS A 505 -36.49 2.11 85.01
CA LYS A 505 -37.83 1.93 85.58
C LYS A 505 -38.01 0.61 86.35
N LEU A 506 -36.94 -0.17 86.47
CA LEU A 506 -36.74 -1.24 87.45
C LEU A 506 -35.84 -0.69 88.55
#